data_AF-A0A0F2NRM9-F1
#
_entry.id   AF-A0A0F2NRM9-F1
#
_cell.length_a   1.000
_cell.length_b   1.000
_cell.length_c   1.000
_cell.angle_alpha   90.00
_cell.angle_beta   90.00
_cell.angle_gamma   90.00
#
_symmetry.space_group_name_H-M   'P 1'
#
loop_
_entity.id
_entity.type
_entity.pdbx_description
1 polymer ?
#
loop_
_entity_poly.entity_id
_entity_poly.type
_entity_poly.pdbx_seq_one_letter_code
_entity_poly.pdbx_strand_id
1 'polypeptide(L)'
;MTFVESSRLPTLWGDFQIHGFDDPDTQKEHIALSMGNVADGEPVLVRIHSECLTGDALFSMRCDCGPQLEAAMRRIADEGRGVILYLRQEGRGIGLINKIKAYHLQDSGADTVEANEQLGFGADMRDYSICKSMLKHLQVQRIRLMTNNPRKVLALESMGFEVLERLPLQPGSNPHNARYLATKAGKLGHLFNEVHD
;
A
#
# COMPACT_ATOMS: atom_id res chain seq x y z
N MET A 1 15.05 -7.70 6.52
CA MET A 1 13.89 -7.58 7.42
C MET A 1 13.76 -8.77 8.35
N THR A 2 13.62 -8.49 9.64
CA THR A 2 13.54 -9.47 10.74
C THR A 2 12.24 -9.24 11.50
N PHE A 3 11.52 -10.32 11.82
CA PHE A 3 10.37 -10.24 12.71
C PHE A 3 10.82 -9.91 14.14
N VAL A 4 10.08 -9.04 14.82
CA VAL A 4 10.39 -8.60 16.18
C VAL A 4 9.39 -9.13 17.19
N GLU A 5 8.10 -8.79 17.03
CA GLU A 5 7.04 -9.16 17.97
C GLU A 5 5.66 -9.05 17.33
N SER A 6 4.67 -9.71 17.91
CA SER A 6 3.26 -9.59 17.53
C SER A 6 2.34 -9.28 18.71
N SER A 7 1.20 -8.64 18.45
CA SER A 7 0.20 -8.38 19.46
C SER A 7 -1.20 -8.30 18.88
N ARG A 8 -2.21 -8.45 19.74
CA ARG A 8 -3.60 -8.21 19.36
C ARG A 8 -3.82 -6.70 19.16
N LEU A 9 -4.43 -6.34 18.04
CA LEU A 9 -4.84 -4.99 17.69
C LEU A 9 -6.35 -4.96 17.40
N PRO A 10 -7.19 -4.64 18.41
CA PRO A 10 -8.59 -4.35 18.18
C PRO A 10 -8.75 -3.07 17.38
N THR A 11 -9.59 -3.09 16.34
CA THR A 11 -9.85 -1.93 15.47
C THR A 11 -11.36 -1.73 15.28
N LEU A 12 -11.75 -0.61 14.66
CA LEU A 12 -13.15 -0.35 14.29
C LEU A 12 -13.74 -1.42 13.35
N TRP A 13 -12.89 -2.14 12.60
CA TRP A 13 -13.31 -3.11 11.61
C TRP A 13 -13.22 -4.55 12.12
N GLY A 14 -12.54 -4.79 13.23
CA GLY A 14 -12.37 -6.12 13.80
C GLY A 14 -11.06 -6.30 14.54
N ASP A 15 -10.86 -7.51 15.05
CA ASP A 15 -9.66 -7.91 15.77
C ASP A 15 -8.57 -8.41 14.82
N PHE A 16 -7.53 -7.59 14.65
CA PHE A 16 -6.32 -7.96 13.92
C PHE A 16 -5.23 -8.44 14.87
N GLN A 17 -4.25 -9.17 14.33
CA GLN A 17 -2.92 -9.29 14.91
C GLN A 17 -1.99 -8.32 14.19
N ILE A 18 -1.29 -7.48 14.93
CA ILE A 18 -0.21 -6.64 14.40
C ILE A 18 1.12 -7.38 14.58
N HIS A 19 1.95 -7.36 13.54
CA HIS A 19 3.28 -7.96 13.52
C HIS A 19 4.30 -6.90 13.17
N GLY A 20 5.29 -6.70 14.04
CA GLY A 20 6.39 -5.75 13.85
C GLY A 20 7.58 -6.40 13.16
N PHE A 21 8.14 -5.70 12.18
CA PHE A 21 9.36 -6.09 11.47
C PHE A 21 10.35 -4.94 11.46
N ASP A 22 11.62 -5.25 11.67
CA ASP A 22 12.72 -4.28 11.54
C ASP A 22 13.49 -4.52 10.25
N ASP A 23 13.79 -3.45 9.53
CA ASP A 23 14.65 -3.47 8.35
C ASP A 23 16.04 -2.94 8.70
N PRO A 24 17.05 -3.82 8.91
CA PRO A 24 18.38 -3.41 9.36
C PRO A 24 19.11 -2.53 8.34
N ASP A 25 18.76 -2.64 7.05
CA ASP A 25 19.41 -1.88 5.98
C ASP A 25 18.93 -0.43 5.95
N THR A 26 17.67 -0.18 6.32
CA THR A 26 17.06 1.15 6.30
C THR A 26 16.77 1.74 7.68
N GLN A 27 16.94 0.94 8.74
CA GLN A 27 16.56 1.25 10.13
C GLN A 27 15.09 1.65 10.26
N LYS A 28 14.23 1.07 9.42
CA LYS A 28 12.79 1.35 9.43
C LYS A 28 12.04 0.16 9.98
N GLU A 29 11.02 0.45 10.79
CA GLU A 29 10.02 -0.55 11.12
C GLU A 29 8.99 -0.70 10.00
N HIS A 30 8.51 -1.90 9.79
CA HIS A 30 7.37 -2.22 8.94
C HIS A 30 6.37 -3.03 9.76
N ILE A 31 5.07 -2.96 9.42
CA ILE A 31 4.08 -3.77 10.12
C ILE A 31 3.25 -4.59 9.15
N ALA A 32 2.81 -5.76 9.60
CA ALA A 32 1.71 -6.48 8.97
C ALA A 32 0.51 -6.50 9.92
N LEU A 33 -0.69 -6.37 9.37
CA LEU A 33 -1.93 -6.66 10.07
C LEU A 33 -2.49 -7.95 9.49
N SER A 34 -2.74 -8.96 10.30
CA SER A 34 -3.39 -10.21 9.85
C SER A 34 -4.70 -10.45 10.58
N MET A 35 -5.65 -11.08 9.91
CA MET A 35 -6.90 -11.58 10.49
C MET A 35 -7.13 -13.02 10.06
N GLY A 36 -7.68 -13.83 10.96
CA GLY A 36 -7.93 -15.25 10.73
C GLY A 36 -6.64 -16.10 10.64
N ASN A 37 -6.80 -17.38 10.29
CA ASN A 37 -5.68 -18.26 10.01
C ASN A 37 -5.20 -18.06 8.57
N VAL A 38 -3.99 -17.54 8.39
CA VAL A 38 -3.40 -17.26 7.07
C VAL A 38 -2.32 -18.24 6.65
N ALA A 39 -2.03 -19.25 7.49
CA ALA A 39 -0.91 -20.17 7.38
C ALA A 39 -1.30 -21.61 6.98
N ASP A 40 -2.55 -21.83 6.57
CA ASP A 40 -3.10 -23.14 6.18
C ASP A 40 -2.88 -23.51 4.70
N GLY A 41 -2.24 -22.63 3.92
CA GLY A 41 -1.97 -22.84 2.49
C GLY A 41 -3.10 -22.41 1.57
N GLU A 42 -4.26 -22.00 2.10
CA GLU A 42 -5.36 -21.48 1.29
C GLU A 42 -5.10 -20.04 0.79
N PRO A 43 -5.66 -19.61 -0.36
CA PRO A 43 -5.43 -18.28 -0.92
C PRO A 43 -5.82 -17.14 0.04
N VAL A 44 -4.88 -16.26 0.38
CA VAL A 44 -5.07 -15.16 1.35
C VAL A 44 -5.41 -13.86 0.63
N LEU A 45 -6.40 -13.13 1.14
CA LEU A 45 -6.68 -11.77 0.71
C LEU A 45 -5.56 -10.84 1.23
N VAL A 46 -4.77 -10.25 0.32
CA VAL A 46 -3.61 -9.45 0.68
C VAL A 46 -3.73 -8.02 0.15
N ARG A 47 -3.35 -7.05 0.99
CA ARG A 47 -3.12 -5.66 0.59
C ARG A 47 -1.67 -5.27 0.86
N ILE A 48 -0.98 -4.75 -0.15
CA ILE A 48 0.28 -4.03 0.04
C ILE A 48 -0.04 -2.54 0.11
N HIS A 49 0.15 -1.92 1.27
CA HIS A 49 -0.06 -0.50 1.50
C HIS A 49 1.27 0.21 1.69
N SER A 50 1.56 1.23 0.88
CA SER A 50 2.70 2.12 1.13
C SER A 50 2.23 3.25 2.03
N GLU A 51 2.92 3.46 3.13
CA GLU A 51 2.66 4.52 4.11
C GLU A 51 2.39 5.87 3.44
N CYS A 52 1.36 6.55 3.92
CA CYS A 52 1.02 7.90 3.52
C CYS A 52 0.43 8.63 4.73
N LEU A 53 1.26 9.22 5.58
CA LEU A 53 0.84 9.88 6.82
C LEU A 53 -0.33 10.85 6.59
N THR A 54 -0.20 11.69 5.56
CA THR A 54 -1.22 12.69 5.24
C THR A 54 -2.58 12.08 4.92
N GLY A 55 -2.62 10.96 4.20
CA GLY A 55 -3.87 10.28 3.86
C GLY A 55 -4.36 9.37 4.97
N ASP A 56 -3.47 8.58 5.54
CA ASP A 56 -3.78 7.49 6.47
C ASP A 56 -4.19 8.01 7.87
N ALA A 57 -3.63 9.14 8.32
CA ALA A 57 -3.85 9.65 9.68
C ALA A 57 -4.36 11.10 9.73
N LEU A 58 -4.07 11.92 8.72
CA LEU A 58 -4.40 13.36 8.71
C LEU A 58 -5.56 13.71 7.77
N PHE A 59 -6.32 12.71 7.32
CA PHE A 59 -7.57 12.87 6.57
C PHE A 59 -7.43 13.71 5.29
N SER A 60 -6.25 13.69 4.66
CA SER A 60 -5.99 14.46 3.45
C SER A 60 -6.91 14.04 2.31
N MET A 61 -7.58 15.02 1.71
CA MET A 61 -8.37 14.82 0.49
C MET A 61 -7.53 14.83 -0.79
N ARG A 62 -6.22 15.14 -0.71
CA ARG A 62 -5.33 15.24 -1.89
C ARG A 62 -4.97 13.87 -2.50
N CYS A 63 -5.15 12.79 -1.76
CA CYS A 63 -4.88 11.44 -2.22
C CYS A 63 -5.99 10.49 -1.76
N ASP A 64 -5.93 9.25 -2.22
CA ASP A 64 -6.87 8.18 -1.87
C ASP A 64 -6.27 7.15 -0.90
N CYS A 65 -5.13 7.46 -0.26
CA CYS A 65 -4.40 6.49 0.57
C CYS A 65 -5.18 6.07 1.81
N GLY A 66 -5.70 7.02 2.59
CA GLY A 66 -6.52 6.71 3.78
C GLY A 66 -7.76 5.89 3.43
N PRO A 67 -8.60 6.34 2.48
CA PRO A 67 -9.74 5.56 2.01
C PRO A 67 -9.37 4.16 1.48
N GLN A 68 -8.20 3.99 0.85
CA GLN A 68 -7.73 2.68 0.42
C GLN A 68 -7.31 1.78 1.59
N LEU A 69 -6.68 2.33 2.63
CA LEU A 69 -6.33 1.57 3.83
C LEU A 69 -7.60 1.08 4.54
N GLU A 70 -8.55 2.00 4.77
CA GLU A 70 -9.85 1.67 5.36
C GLU A 70 -10.59 0.60 4.55
N ALA A 71 -10.71 0.76 3.24
CA ALA A 71 -11.39 -0.20 2.39
C ALA A 71 -10.73 -1.59 2.42
N ALA A 72 -9.39 -1.66 2.53
CA ALA A 72 -8.68 -2.92 2.68
C ALA A 72 -8.95 -3.58 4.04
N MET A 73 -8.94 -2.80 5.13
CA MET A 73 -9.25 -3.29 6.48
C MET A 73 -10.68 -3.84 6.56
N ARG A 74 -11.66 -3.11 6.00
CA ARG A 74 -13.06 -3.55 5.91
C ARG A 74 -13.22 -4.84 5.15
N ARG A 75 -12.65 -4.93 3.94
CA ARG A 75 -12.75 -6.16 3.12
C ARG A 75 -12.13 -7.38 3.81
N ILE A 76 -11.00 -7.20 4.48
CA ILE A 76 -10.38 -8.30 5.24
C ILE A 76 -11.25 -8.70 6.44
N ALA A 77 -11.85 -7.72 7.11
CA ALA A 77 -12.80 -8.00 8.19
C ALA A 77 -14.05 -8.76 7.72
N ASP A 78 -14.64 -8.33 6.60
CA ASP A 78 -15.80 -8.99 6.01
C ASP A 78 -15.49 -10.43 5.55
N GLU A 79 -14.28 -10.66 5.01
CA GLU A 79 -13.78 -12.01 4.65
C GLU A 79 -13.43 -12.85 5.90
N GLY A 80 -13.08 -12.20 7.02
CA GLY A 80 -12.57 -12.84 8.25
C GLY A 80 -11.15 -13.40 8.11
N ARG A 81 -10.49 -13.20 6.96
CA ARG A 81 -9.19 -13.78 6.64
C ARG A 81 -8.40 -12.89 5.68
N GLY A 82 -7.22 -12.41 6.10
CA GLY A 82 -6.39 -11.61 5.22
C GLY A 82 -5.20 -10.94 5.88
N VAL A 83 -4.39 -10.27 5.06
CA VAL A 83 -3.17 -9.57 5.47
C VAL A 83 -3.07 -8.19 4.84
N ILE A 84 -2.69 -7.18 5.62
CA ILE A 84 -2.21 -5.88 5.13
C ILE A 84 -0.73 -5.77 5.46
N LEU A 85 0.11 -5.58 4.44
CA LEU A 85 1.50 -5.18 4.62
C LEU A 85 1.56 -3.66 4.58
N TYR A 86 1.88 -3.02 5.70
CA TYR A 86 2.07 -1.57 5.79
C TYR A 86 3.55 -1.23 5.71
N LEU A 87 3.96 -0.74 4.54
CA LEU A 87 5.35 -0.49 4.21
C LEU A 87 5.70 0.97 4.48
N ARG A 88 6.64 1.25 5.39
CA ARG A 88 7.11 2.61 5.75
C ARG A 88 8.01 3.26 4.68
N GLN A 89 7.44 3.36 3.48
CA GLN A 89 8.03 3.93 2.27
C GLN A 89 7.25 5.17 1.83
N GLU A 90 7.07 6.12 2.75
CA GLU A 90 6.39 7.39 2.52
C GLU A 90 6.87 8.11 1.25
N GLY A 91 5.95 8.75 0.54
CA GLY A 91 6.24 9.54 -0.64
C GLY A 91 6.74 8.72 -1.83
N ARG A 92 6.48 7.41 -1.88
CA ARG A 92 7.11 6.48 -2.83
C ARG A 92 8.62 6.34 -2.61
N GLY A 93 9.03 6.35 -1.34
CA GLY A 93 10.43 6.15 -0.93
C GLY A 93 11.23 7.44 -0.75
N ILE A 94 10.72 8.61 -1.17
CA ILE A 94 11.43 9.90 -1.00
C ILE A 94 11.28 10.50 0.41
N GLY A 95 10.39 9.94 1.24
CA GLY A 95 10.11 10.40 2.59
C GLY A 95 9.11 11.57 2.68
N LEU A 96 8.64 11.83 3.90
CA LEU A 96 7.57 12.80 4.17
C LEU A 96 7.95 14.24 3.78
N ILE A 97 9.15 14.68 4.16
CA ILE A 97 9.58 16.06 3.90
C ILE A 97 9.66 16.36 2.40
N ASN A 98 10.20 15.43 1.61
CA ASN A 98 10.28 15.61 0.16
C ASN A 98 8.90 15.49 -0.50
N LYS A 99 8.00 14.67 0.03
CA LYS A 99 6.59 14.67 -0.39
C LYS A 99 5.91 16.03 -0.15
N ILE A 100 6.19 16.70 0.98
CA ILE A 100 5.67 18.04 1.25
C ILE A 100 6.25 19.07 0.26
N LYS A 101 7.55 18.99 -0.03
CA LYS A 101 8.16 19.82 -1.09
C LYS A 101 7.50 19.56 -2.45
N ALA A 102 7.23 18.31 -2.79
CA ALA A 102 6.55 17.96 -4.04
C ALA A 102 5.12 18.51 -4.07
N TYR A 103 4.40 18.51 -2.93
CA TYR A 103 3.10 19.17 -2.81
C TYR A 103 3.19 20.68 -3.04
N HIS A 104 4.21 21.34 -2.49
CA HIS A 104 4.41 22.77 -2.71
C HIS A 104 4.63 23.11 -4.20
N LEU A 105 5.42 22.29 -4.91
CA LEU A 105 5.60 22.42 -6.37
C LEU A 105 4.30 22.15 -7.13
N GLN A 106 3.51 21.18 -6.69
CA GLN A 106 2.20 20.87 -7.29
C GLN A 106 1.16 21.97 -7.07
N ASP A 107 1.21 22.64 -5.92
CA ASP A 107 0.39 23.83 -5.63
C ASP A 107 0.79 25.01 -6.52
N SER A 108 2.03 24.99 -7.02
CA SER A 108 2.56 25.95 -8.00
C SER A 108 2.37 25.51 -9.46
N GLY A 109 1.62 24.43 -9.72
CA GLY A 109 1.20 24.01 -11.06
C GLY A 109 1.86 22.74 -11.59
N ALA A 110 2.96 22.26 -11.00
CA ALA A 110 3.61 21.03 -11.45
C ALA A 110 2.71 19.80 -11.25
N ASP A 111 2.88 18.76 -12.08
CA ASP A 111 2.30 17.45 -11.76
C ASP A 111 3.20 16.63 -10.83
N THR A 112 2.74 15.43 -10.42
CA THR A 112 3.49 14.60 -9.47
C THR A 112 4.83 14.09 -10.02
N VAL A 113 4.94 13.83 -11.32
CA VAL A 113 6.19 13.35 -11.93
C VAL A 113 7.16 14.51 -12.05
N GLU A 114 6.70 15.65 -12.59
CA GLU A 114 7.51 16.87 -12.72
C GLU A 114 8.03 17.36 -11.37
N ALA A 115 7.18 17.36 -10.33
CA ALA A 115 7.59 17.74 -8.99
C ALA A 115 8.69 16.83 -8.42
N ASN A 116 8.67 15.53 -8.73
CA ASN A 116 9.72 14.61 -8.27
C ASN A 116 11.01 14.79 -9.06
N GLU A 117 10.93 15.00 -10.37
CA GLU A 117 12.08 15.28 -11.23
C GLU A 117 12.79 16.58 -10.82
N GLN A 118 12.03 17.64 -10.54
CA GLN A 118 12.59 18.91 -10.02
C GLN A 118 13.28 18.73 -8.66
N LEU A 119 12.85 17.77 -7.85
CA LEU A 119 13.48 17.43 -6.58
C LEU A 119 14.63 16.41 -6.72
N GLY A 120 14.94 15.96 -7.94
CA GLY A 120 16.04 15.03 -8.23
C GLY A 120 15.72 13.56 -7.94
N PHE A 121 14.44 13.19 -7.85
CA PHE A 121 14.00 11.81 -7.56
C PHE A 121 13.43 11.11 -8.78
N GLY A 122 13.60 9.78 -8.85
CA GLY A 122 12.86 8.95 -9.80
C GLY A 122 11.36 8.93 -9.49
N ALA A 123 10.54 8.55 -10.47
CA ALA A 123 9.08 8.55 -10.34
C ALA A 123 8.54 7.61 -9.24
N ASP A 124 9.29 6.57 -8.88
CA ASP A 124 8.97 5.58 -7.85
C ASP A 124 10.24 4.90 -7.32
N MET A 125 10.60 5.14 -6.06
CA MET A 125 11.79 4.60 -5.39
C MET A 125 11.47 3.48 -4.39
N ARG A 126 10.28 2.88 -4.49
CA ARG A 126 9.85 1.82 -3.59
C ARG A 126 10.52 0.49 -3.93
N ASP A 127 10.95 -0.20 -2.89
CA ASP A 127 11.39 -1.59 -2.98
C ASP A 127 10.31 -2.51 -2.42
N TYR A 128 9.80 -3.42 -3.24
CA TYR A 128 8.81 -4.41 -2.82
C TYR A 128 9.44 -5.71 -2.30
N SER A 129 10.76 -5.88 -2.39
CA SER A 129 11.48 -7.07 -1.91
C SER A 129 11.18 -7.35 -0.42
N ILE A 130 10.94 -6.29 0.36
CA ILE A 130 10.53 -6.36 1.77
C ILE A 130 9.26 -7.17 2.01
N CYS A 131 8.34 -7.24 1.04
CA CYS A 131 7.13 -8.05 1.15
C CYS A 131 7.44 -9.54 1.30
N LYS A 132 8.55 -10.01 0.69
CA LYS A 132 8.94 -11.41 0.69
C LYS A 132 9.17 -11.94 2.10
N SER A 133 9.91 -11.20 2.92
CA SER A 133 10.20 -11.61 4.30
C SER A 133 8.95 -11.60 5.17
N MET A 134 8.08 -10.60 5.02
CA MET A 134 6.82 -10.52 5.78
C MET A 134 5.88 -11.67 5.45
N LEU A 135 5.64 -11.91 4.16
CA LEU A 135 4.72 -12.97 3.71
C LEU A 135 5.24 -14.36 4.07
N LYS A 136 6.56 -14.59 3.97
CA LYS A 136 7.17 -15.84 4.44
C LYS A 136 7.02 -16.06 5.93
N HIS A 137 7.23 -15.03 6.74
CA HIS A 137 7.01 -15.10 8.19
C HIS A 137 5.56 -15.48 8.52
N LEU A 138 4.61 -14.88 7.80
CA LEU A 138 3.18 -15.18 7.92
C LEU A 138 2.75 -16.49 7.24
N GLN A 139 3.69 -17.22 6.62
CA GLN A 139 3.46 -18.48 5.89
C GLN A 139 2.42 -18.37 4.77
N VAL A 140 2.33 -17.19 4.13
CA VAL A 140 1.43 -16.93 3.00
C VAL A 140 2.15 -17.26 1.69
N GLN A 141 1.58 -18.17 0.89
CA GLN A 141 2.10 -18.55 -0.42
C GLN A 141 1.17 -18.18 -1.59
N ARG A 142 -0.14 -18.34 -1.41
CA ARG A 142 -1.18 -18.11 -2.43
C ARG A 142 -1.95 -16.85 -2.10
N ILE A 143 -2.11 -15.95 -3.06
CA ILE A 143 -2.51 -14.55 -2.82
C ILE A 143 -3.66 -14.13 -3.75
N ARG A 144 -4.68 -13.52 -3.16
CA ARG A 144 -5.68 -12.67 -3.85
C ARG A 144 -5.33 -11.21 -3.54
N LEU A 145 -4.75 -10.50 -4.50
CA LEU A 145 -4.11 -9.20 -4.26
C LEU A 145 -5.04 -8.03 -4.51
N MET A 146 -5.29 -7.21 -3.48
CA MET A 146 -6.01 -5.94 -3.57
C MET A 146 -5.14 -4.81 -4.14
N THR A 147 -5.10 -4.66 -5.47
CA THR A 147 -4.28 -3.64 -6.15
C THR A 147 -4.84 -3.16 -7.49
N ASN A 148 -4.65 -1.87 -7.76
CA ASN A 148 -4.78 -1.27 -9.09
C ASN A 148 -3.41 -1.13 -9.78
N ASN A 149 -2.31 -1.38 -9.07
CA ASN A 149 -0.96 -1.26 -9.63
C ASN A 149 -0.48 -2.63 -10.10
N PRO A 150 -0.33 -2.86 -11.43
CA PRO A 150 0.15 -4.13 -11.98
C PRO A 150 1.60 -4.44 -11.59
N ARG A 151 2.43 -3.42 -11.29
CA ARG A 151 3.81 -3.65 -10.83
C ARG A 151 3.86 -4.43 -9.51
N LYS A 152 2.84 -4.31 -8.66
CA LYS A 152 2.76 -5.08 -7.41
C LYS A 152 2.49 -6.56 -7.65
N VAL A 153 1.70 -6.89 -8.67
CA VAL A 153 1.42 -8.27 -9.07
C VAL A 153 2.73 -8.91 -9.54
N LEU A 154 3.37 -8.29 -10.53
CA LEU A 154 4.64 -8.75 -11.09
C LEU A 154 5.75 -8.88 -10.04
N ALA A 155 5.84 -7.93 -9.11
CA ALA A 155 6.81 -8.00 -8.02
C ALA A 155 6.62 -9.25 -7.15
N LEU A 156 5.39 -9.55 -6.73
CA LEU A 156 5.11 -10.75 -5.92
C LEU A 156 5.36 -12.05 -6.68
N GLU A 157 4.94 -12.12 -7.94
CA GLU A 157 5.18 -13.28 -8.81
C GLU A 157 6.68 -13.54 -8.98
N SER A 158 7.48 -12.49 -9.23
CA SER A 158 8.94 -12.59 -9.35
C SER A 158 9.62 -13.06 -8.06
N MET A 159 8.96 -12.88 -6.90
CA MET A 159 9.44 -13.35 -5.59
C MET A 159 9.04 -14.79 -5.28
N GLY A 160 8.24 -15.42 -6.16
CA GLY A 160 7.79 -16.81 -6.05
C GLY A 160 6.44 -16.99 -5.36
N PHE A 161 5.64 -15.94 -5.20
CA PHE A 161 4.27 -16.05 -4.68
C PHE A 161 3.26 -16.30 -5.81
N GLU A 162 2.22 -17.07 -5.53
CA GLU A 162 1.15 -17.35 -6.49
C GLU A 162 0.06 -16.28 -6.37
N VAL A 163 0.07 -15.27 -7.25
CA VAL A 163 -1.01 -14.28 -7.33
C VAL A 163 -2.15 -14.86 -8.17
N LEU A 164 -3.13 -15.46 -7.50
CA LEU A 164 -4.24 -16.15 -8.16
C LEU A 164 -5.29 -15.18 -8.73
N GLU A 165 -5.43 -14.02 -8.12
CA GLU A 165 -6.44 -13.04 -8.47
C GLU A 165 -5.95 -11.62 -8.17
N ARG A 166 -6.24 -10.68 -9.07
CA ARG A 166 -6.10 -9.24 -8.82
C ARG A 166 -7.46 -8.63 -8.54
N LEU A 167 -7.67 -8.18 -7.32
CA LEU A 167 -8.89 -7.51 -6.89
C LEU A 167 -8.71 -5.98 -6.95
N PRO A 168 -9.50 -5.24 -7.73
CA PRO A 168 -9.47 -3.78 -7.72
C PRO A 168 -9.83 -3.21 -6.34
N LEU A 169 -9.19 -2.10 -5.96
CA LEU A 169 -9.50 -1.38 -4.72
C LEU A 169 -9.59 0.12 -5.02
N GLN A 170 -10.82 0.62 -5.16
CA GLN A 170 -11.11 1.99 -5.62
C GLN A 170 -12.21 2.59 -4.74
N PRO A 171 -11.84 3.36 -3.69
CA PRO A 171 -12.80 3.94 -2.75
C PRO A 171 -13.50 5.22 -3.27
N GLY A 172 -13.39 5.56 -4.56
CA GLY A 172 -14.01 6.74 -5.18
C GLY A 172 -13.05 7.91 -5.40
N SER A 173 -13.48 8.89 -6.21
CA SER A 173 -12.75 10.14 -6.51
C SER A 173 -13.42 11.34 -5.84
N ASN A 174 -12.69 12.44 -5.70
CA ASN A 174 -13.20 13.73 -5.25
C ASN A 174 -12.48 14.87 -6.01
N PRO A 175 -12.97 16.13 -5.94
CA PRO A 175 -12.37 17.24 -6.68
C PRO A 175 -10.89 17.48 -6.36
N HIS A 176 -10.43 17.17 -5.14
CA HIS A 176 -9.05 17.39 -4.71
C HIS A 176 -8.07 16.29 -5.14
N ASN A 177 -8.55 15.06 -5.39
CA ASN A 177 -7.70 13.94 -5.81
C ASN A 177 -7.83 13.59 -7.31
N ALA A 178 -8.72 14.23 -8.06
CA ALA A 178 -8.93 13.95 -9.49
C ALA A 178 -7.64 14.02 -10.31
N ARG A 179 -6.84 15.09 -10.15
CA ARG A 179 -5.53 15.24 -10.84
C ARG A 179 -4.56 14.13 -10.44
N TYR A 180 -4.53 13.78 -9.16
CA TYR A 180 -3.67 12.72 -8.64
C TYR A 180 -4.04 11.33 -9.20
N LEU A 181 -5.32 11.01 -9.28
CA LEU A 181 -5.83 9.78 -9.88
C LEU A 181 -5.54 9.72 -11.38
N ALA A 182 -5.70 10.84 -12.09
CA ALA A 182 -5.34 10.96 -13.50
C ALA A 182 -3.85 10.70 -13.74
N THR A 183 -2.96 11.25 -12.91
CA THR A 183 -1.51 10.95 -12.99
C THR A 183 -1.22 9.47 -12.71
N LYS A 184 -1.92 8.84 -11.75
CA LYS A 184 -1.78 7.40 -11.49
C LYS A 184 -2.17 6.56 -12.71
N ALA A 185 -3.28 6.89 -13.36
CA ALA A 185 -3.77 6.19 -14.54
C ALA A 185 -2.83 6.37 -15.73
N GLY A 186 -2.56 7.62 -16.10
CA GLY A 186 -1.82 7.95 -17.33
C GLY A 186 -0.31 7.70 -17.22
N LYS A 187 0.35 8.24 -16.20
CA LYS A 187 1.83 8.23 -16.11
C LYS A 187 2.38 7.06 -15.30
N LEU A 188 1.59 6.45 -14.43
CA LEU A 188 2.05 5.39 -13.51
C LEU A 188 1.37 4.03 -13.74
N GLY A 189 0.63 3.88 -14.83
CA GLY A 189 0.05 2.61 -15.29
C GLY A 189 -0.91 1.95 -14.32
N HIS A 190 -1.61 2.71 -13.47
CA HIS A 190 -2.62 2.14 -12.58
C HIS A 190 -3.90 1.82 -13.36
N LEU A 191 -4.46 0.63 -13.13
CA LEU A 191 -5.70 0.15 -13.71
C LEU A 191 -6.89 0.64 -12.89
N PHE A 192 -7.66 1.59 -13.43
CA PHE A 192 -8.94 2.01 -12.87
C PHE A 192 -10.08 1.43 -13.71
N ASN A 193 -11.18 1.04 -13.05
CA ASN A 193 -12.39 0.69 -13.80
C ASN A 193 -13.12 2.02 -14.10
N GLU A 194 -13.85 2.12 -15.22
CA GLU A 194 -14.71 3.27 -15.45
C GLU A 194 -15.71 3.38 -14.29
N VAL A 195 -15.65 4.49 -13.56
CA VAL A 195 -16.62 4.81 -12.51
C VAL A 195 -17.86 5.27 -13.26
N HIS A 196 -18.91 4.44 -13.29
CA HIS A 196 -20.23 4.97 -13.58
C HIS A 196 -20.67 5.77 -12.35
N ASP A 197 -20.96 7.06 -12.60
CA ASP A 197 -21.46 8.04 -11.64
C ASP A 197 -22.65 7.53 -10.81
#